data_AF-A0A4V2MTK2-F1
#
_entry.id   AF-A0A4V2MTK2-F1
#
_cell.length_a   1.000
_cell.length_b   1.000
_cell.length_c   1.000
_cell.angle_alpha   90.00
_cell.angle_beta   90.00
_cell.angle_gamma   90.00
#
_symmetry.space_group_name_H-M   'P 1'
#
loop_
_entity.id
_entity.type
_entity.pdbx_description
1 polymer ?
#
loop_
_entity_poly.entity_id
_entity_poly.type
_entity_poly.pdbx_seq_one_letter_code
_entity_poly.pdbx_strand_id
1 'polypeptide(L)'
;MKVIADNLVQEDLLKYESTLFSEIESNYISFVLDDKKYGNGLKIRNRYAHARMARASEEENFKNYLELIQILIFYVIRINDELEYFWRNILN
;
A
#
# COMPACT_ATOMS: atom_id res chain seq x y z
N MET A 1 -14.95 -18.37 10.12
CA MET A 1 -14.25 -17.13 9.68
C MET A 1 -15.21 -15.99 9.39
N LYS A 2 -16.25 -16.17 8.56
CA LYS A 2 -17.25 -15.12 8.26
C LYS A 2 -17.94 -14.52 9.50
N VAL A 3 -18.45 -15.36 10.41
CA VAL A 3 -19.07 -14.93 11.68
C VAL A 3 -18.13 -14.09 12.57
N ILE A 4 -16.82 -14.38 12.55
CA ILE A 4 -15.84 -13.63 13.35
C ILE A 4 -15.61 -12.25 12.73
N ALA A 5 -15.47 -12.18 11.40
CA ALA A 5 -15.32 -10.91 10.69
C ALA A 5 -16.56 -10.02 10.87
N ASP A 6 -17.77 -10.60 10.75
CA ASP A 6 -19.03 -9.88 10.94
C ASP A 6 -19.14 -9.30 12.37
N ASN A 7 -18.76 -10.06 13.40
CA ASN A 7 -18.76 -9.59 14.79
C ASN A 7 -17.77 -8.43 14.99
N LEU A 8 -16.56 -8.51 14.43
CA LEU A 8 -15.56 -7.45 14.53
C LEU A 8 -15.99 -6.17 13.79
N VAL A 9 -16.77 -6.29 12.71
CA VAL A 9 -17.39 -5.14 12.05
C VAL A 9 -18.49 -4.53 12.91
N GLN A 10 -19.29 -5.34 13.62
CA GLN A 10 -20.29 -4.83 14.57
C GLN A 10 -19.65 -4.10 15.76
N GLU A 11 -18.46 -4.51 16.18
CA GLU A 11 -17.66 -3.86 17.24
C GLU A 11 -16.85 -2.64 16.74
N ASP A 12 -17.00 -2.24 15.46
CA ASP A 12 -16.26 -1.15 14.81
C ASP A 12 -14.72 -1.35 14.80
N LEU A 13 -14.29 -2.61 14.91
CA LEU A 13 -12.87 -3.01 14.87
C LEU A 13 -12.41 -3.36 13.45
N LEU A 14 -13.34 -3.69 12.56
CA LEU A 14 -13.09 -3.96 11.15
C LEU A 14 -14.11 -3.24 10.26
N LYS A 15 -13.73 -3.05 9.00
CA LYS A 15 -14.61 -2.49 7.98
C LYS A 15 -14.39 -3.22 6.67
N TYR A 16 -15.49 -3.48 5.95
CA TYR A 16 -15.44 -3.96 4.58
C TYR A 16 -15.23 -2.80 3.61
N GLU A 17 -14.29 -2.97 2.68
CA GLU A 17 -14.01 -2.00 1.62
C GLU A 17 -13.89 -2.73 0.28
N SER A 18 -14.11 -2.01 -0.83
CA SER A 18 -14.00 -2.52 -2.20
C SER A 18 -12.70 -2.12 -2.89
N THR A 19 -11.72 -1.67 -2.11
CA THR A 19 -10.39 -1.28 -2.57
C THR A 19 -9.38 -2.39 -2.30
N LEU A 20 -8.38 -2.53 -3.16
CA LEU A 20 -7.31 -3.52 -3.01
C LEU A 20 -6.57 -3.40 -1.67
N PHE A 21 -6.37 -2.17 -1.21
CA PHE A 21 -5.76 -1.86 0.08
C PHE A 21 -6.79 -1.25 1.01
N SER A 22 -6.66 -1.55 2.31
CA SER A 22 -7.37 -0.85 3.36
C SER A 22 -6.99 0.63 3.37
N GLU A 23 -7.79 1.46 4.04
CA GLU A 23 -7.47 2.87 4.25
C GLU A 23 -6.08 3.06 4.88
N ILE A 24 -5.72 2.27 5.89
CA ILE A 24 -4.42 2.35 6.59
C ILE A 24 -3.26 2.05 5.63
N GLU A 25 -3.37 0.97 4.85
CA GLU A 25 -2.35 0.60 3.85
C GLU A 25 -2.23 1.66 2.75
N SER A 26 -3.37 2.16 2.25
CA SER A 26 -3.42 3.23 1.25
C SER A 26 -2.80 4.53 1.76
N ASN A 27 -2.98 4.82 3.04
CA ASN A 27 -2.38 5.96 3.73
C ASN A 27 -0.86 5.81 3.83
N TYR A 28 -0.36 4.64 4.21
CA TYR A 28 1.08 4.36 4.21
C TYR A 28 1.69 4.49 2.80
N ILE A 29 1.07 3.89 1.78
CA ILE A 29 1.54 3.99 0.39
C ILE A 29 1.57 5.46 -0.05
N SER A 30 0.54 6.25 0.29
CA SER A 30 0.50 7.68 -0.03
C SER A 30 1.61 8.44 0.69
N PHE A 31 1.86 8.14 1.97
CA PHE A 31 2.94 8.75 2.76
C PHE A 31 4.32 8.51 2.14
N VAL A 32 4.57 7.30 1.62
CA VAL A 32 5.84 6.95 0.97
C VAL A 32 5.95 7.60 -0.41
N LEU A 33 4.92 7.48 -1.25
CA LEU A 33 5.04 7.82 -2.67
C LEU A 33 4.78 9.29 -2.98
N ASP A 34 3.80 9.94 -2.36
CA ASP A 34 3.37 11.28 -2.76
C ASP A 34 3.03 12.21 -1.59
N ASP A 35 2.50 13.39 -1.91
CA ASP A 35 2.13 14.43 -0.97
C ASP A 35 0.64 14.80 -1.04
N LYS A 36 -0.19 13.96 -1.66
CA LYS A 36 -1.62 14.24 -1.80
C LYS A 36 -2.32 14.26 -0.45
N LYS A 37 -1.92 13.36 0.45
CA LYS A 37 -2.49 13.22 1.80
C LYS A 37 -1.60 13.78 2.91
N TYR A 38 -0.27 13.62 2.78
CA TYR A 38 0.67 13.92 3.85
C TYR A 38 1.73 14.93 3.42
N GLY A 39 1.68 16.13 4.00
CA GLY A 39 2.65 17.19 3.75
C GLY A 39 4.07 16.83 4.20
N ASN A 40 4.21 15.92 5.17
CA ASN A 40 5.46 15.44 5.77
C ASN A 40 5.87 14.03 5.30
N GLY A 41 5.25 13.49 4.25
CA GLY A 41 5.61 12.19 3.68
C GLY A 41 7.01 12.15 3.04
N LEU A 42 7.45 10.96 2.64
CA LEU A 42 8.69 10.77 1.89
C LEU A 42 8.55 11.31 0.46
N LYS A 43 7.36 11.26 -0.15
CA LYS A 43 7.11 11.85 -1.48
C LYS A 43 8.05 11.33 -2.56
N ILE A 44 8.46 10.05 -2.47
CA ILE A 44 9.51 9.48 -3.32
C ILE A 44 9.14 9.66 -4.80
N ARG A 45 7.94 9.23 -5.23
CA ARG A 45 7.49 9.40 -6.62
C ARG A 45 7.58 10.85 -7.07
N ASN A 46 7.12 11.80 -6.25
CA ASN A 46 7.14 13.22 -6.58
C ASN A 46 8.58 13.75 -6.73
N ARG A 47 9.49 13.38 -5.83
CA ARG A 47 10.90 13.82 -5.92
C ARG A 47 11.57 13.33 -7.20
N TYR A 48 11.30 12.09 -7.60
CA TYR A 48 11.86 11.50 -8.81
C TYR A 48 11.20 12.10 -10.08
N ALA A 49 9.87 12.24 -10.11
CA ALA A 49 9.15 12.80 -11.25
C ALA A 49 9.48 14.27 -11.54
N HIS A 50 9.75 15.07 -10.50
CA HIS A 50 10.09 16.49 -10.63
C HIS A 50 11.61 16.76 -10.73
N ALA A 51 12.42 15.76 -11.06
CA ALA A 51 13.88 15.88 -11.24
C ALA A 51 14.63 16.53 -10.04
N ARG A 52 14.08 16.42 -8.81
CA ARG A 52 14.76 16.91 -7.60
C ARG A 52 15.92 16.01 -7.17
N MET A 53 16.18 14.93 -7.90
CA MET A 53 17.26 13.95 -7.69
C MET A 53 18.66 14.52 -7.78
N ALA A 54 18.87 15.66 -8.45
CA ALA A 54 20.17 16.32 -8.49
C ALA A 54 20.72 16.69 -7.10
N ARG A 55 19.91 16.56 -6.04
CA ARG A 55 20.28 16.84 -4.65
C ARG A 55 20.32 15.63 -3.72
N ALA A 56 19.88 14.45 -4.17
CA ALA A 56 19.83 13.26 -3.31
C ALA A 56 21.19 12.57 -3.26
N SER A 57 21.64 12.15 -2.08
CA SER A 57 22.87 11.36 -1.94
C SER A 57 22.66 9.93 -2.46
N GLU A 58 23.75 9.22 -2.74
CA GLU A 58 23.70 7.80 -3.10
C GLU A 58 23.01 6.96 -2.01
N GLU A 59 23.28 7.28 -0.74
CA GLU A 59 22.64 6.63 0.40
C GLU A 59 21.11 6.89 0.43
N GLU A 60 20.69 8.12 0.15
CA GLU A 60 19.26 8.47 0.06
C GLU A 60 18.60 7.73 -1.10
N ASN A 61 19.28 7.64 -2.25
CA ASN A 61 18.78 6.89 -3.40
C ASN A 61 18.65 5.40 -3.10
N PHE A 62 19.62 4.81 -2.39
CA PHE A 62 19.54 3.41 -1.99
C PHE A 62 18.36 3.15 -1.03
N LYS A 63 18.15 4.04 -0.03
CA LYS A 63 16.99 3.97 0.86
C LYS A 63 15.67 4.09 0.10
N ASN A 64 15.57 5.06 -0.80
CA ASN A 64 14.38 5.24 -1.65
C ASN A 64 14.12 4.00 -2.52
N TYR A 65 15.16 3.36 -3.04
CA TYR A 65 15.04 2.13 -3.83
C TYR A 65 14.46 0.97 -3.01
N LEU A 66 14.91 0.79 -1.77
CA LEU A 66 14.37 -0.24 -0.87
C LEU A 66 12.90 0.01 -0.53
N GLU A 67 12.51 1.25 -0.24
CA GLU A 67 11.10 1.63 0.00
C GLU A 67 10.22 1.30 -1.22
N LEU A 68 10.69 1.62 -2.43
CA LEU A 68 9.94 1.31 -3.66
C LEU A 68 9.80 -0.20 -3.90
N ILE A 69 10.84 -1.00 -3.63
CA ILE A 69 10.76 -2.46 -3.68
C ILE A 69 9.73 -2.98 -2.69
N GLN A 70 9.75 -2.48 -1.45
CA GLN A 70 8.79 -2.90 -0.42
C GLN A 70 7.35 -2.62 -0.84
N ILE A 71 7.08 -1.43 -1.38
CA ILE A 71 5.77 -1.09 -1.93
C ILE A 71 5.39 -2.03 -3.07
N LEU A 72 6.30 -2.34 -4.00
CA LEU A 72 6.02 -3.28 -5.09
C LEU A 72 5.66 -4.68 -4.54
N ILE A 73 6.39 -5.17 -3.54
CA ILE A 73 6.10 -6.45 -2.87
C ILE A 73 4.70 -6.43 -2.27
N PHE A 74 4.28 -5.34 -1.61
CA PHE A 74 2.93 -5.22 -1.06
C PHE A 74 1.84 -5.30 -2.14
N TYR A 75 2.05 -4.67 -3.30
CA TYR A 75 1.12 -4.81 -4.43
C TYR A 75 1.05 -6.25 -4.95
N VAL A 76 2.20 -6.91 -5.12
CA VAL A 76 2.24 -8.28 -5.63
C VAL A 76 1.52 -9.24 -4.68
N ILE A 77 1.78 -9.15 -3.38
CA ILE A 77 1.13 -9.98 -2.36
C ILE A 77 -0.38 -9.74 -2.39
N ARG A 78 -0.82 -8.48 -2.35
CA ARG A 78 -2.24 -8.15 -2.26
C ARG A 78 -3.02 -8.56 -3.50
N ILE A 79 -2.45 -8.39 -4.69
CA ILE A 79 -3.05 -8.87 -5.94
C ILE A 79 -3.12 -10.39 -5.95
N ASN A 80 -2.07 -11.07 -5.49
CA ASN A 80 -2.05 -12.54 -5.43
C ASN A 80 -3.15 -13.08 -4.50
N ASP A 81 -3.33 -12.46 -3.33
CA ASP A 81 -4.37 -12.86 -2.37
C ASP A 81 -5.79 -12.75 -2.99
N GLU A 82 -6.07 -11.66 -3.70
CA GLU A 82 -7.36 -11.46 -4.40
C GLU A 82 -7.57 -12.49 -5.51
N LEU A 83 -6.53 -12.77 -6.30
CA LEU A 83 -6.59 -13.79 -7.33
C LEU A 83 -6.83 -15.18 -6.72
N GLU A 84 -6.11 -15.53 -5.65
CA GLU A 84 -6.30 -16.81 -4.96
C GLU A 84 -7.74 -16.96 -4.43
N TYR A 85 -8.26 -15.90 -3.80
CA TYR A 85 -9.66 -15.87 -3.37
C TYR A 85 -10.61 -16.09 -4.56
N PHE A 86 -10.43 -15.36 -5.65
CA PHE A 86 -11.25 -15.51 -6.86
C PHE A 86 -11.23 -16.94 -7.41
N TRP A 87 -10.03 -17.54 -7.58
CA TRP A 87 -9.90 -18.91 -8.08
C TRP A 87 -10.55 -19.95 -7.17
N ARG A 88 -10.46 -19.77 -5.85
CA ARG A 88 -11.11 -20.67 -4.87
C ARG A 88 -12.63 -20.62 -4.94
N ASN A 89 -13.23 -19.48 -5.30
CA ASN A 89 -14.68 -19.35 -5.38
C ASN A 89 -15.28 -19.78 -6.73
N ILE A 90 -14.45 -19.96 -7.77
CA ILE A 90 -14.89 -20.43 -9.09
C ILE A 90 -14.72 -21.94 -9.25
N LEU A 91 -13.74 -22.53 -8.57
CA LEU A 91 -13.43 -23.96 -8.65
C LEU A 91 -14.15 -24.81 -7.59
N ASN A 92 -14.96 -24.20 -6.73
CA ASN A 92 -15.87 -24.84 -5.77
C ASN A 92 -17.32 -24.49 -6.11
#